data_AF-A0A140CW38-F1
#
_entry.id   AF-A0A140CW38-F1
#
_cell.length_a   1.000
_cell.length_b   1.000
_cell.length_c   1.000
_cell.angle_alpha   90.00
_cell.angle_beta   90.00
_cell.angle_gamma   90.00
#
_symmetry.space_group_name_H-M   'P 1'
#
loop_
_entity.id
_entity.type
_entity.pdbx_description
1 polymer ?
#
loop_
_entity_poly.entity_id
_entity_poly.type
_entity_poly.pdbx_seq_one_letter_code
_entity_poly.pdbx_strand_id
1 'polypeptide(L)'
;FWLGGDFIKNDEPQGNQVFAPLKKTIPLVYDAMKRAMDETGEAKLFSANITADDHAEMICRGEFILQAFGPDADKVAFLVDGYVGGPGMVTTARRYFPRQFLHYHRAGHG
;
A
#
# COMPACT_ATOMS: atom_id res chain seq x y z
N PHE A 1 11.28 12.71 1.79
CA PHE A 1 11.93 11.51 1.26
C PHE A 1 11.91 11.49 -0.27
N TRP A 2 10.73 11.48 -0.93
CA TRP A 2 10.63 11.36 -2.40
C TRP A 2 11.34 12.43 -3.26
N LEU A 3 11.77 13.57 -2.70
CA LEU A 3 12.63 14.53 -3.40
C LEU A 3 14.04 13.98 -3.71
N GLY A 4 14.46 12.86 -3.09
CA GLY A 4 15.75 12.24 -3.35
C GLY A 4 15.75 10.72 -3.23
N GLY A 5 14.58 10.09 -3.17
CA GLY A 5 14.44 8.64 -3.10
C GLY A 5 13.20 8.17 -3.85
N ASP A 6 13.13 6.86 -4.10
CA ASP A 6 12.14 6.31 -5.04
C ASP A 6 10.91 5.72 -4.35
N PHE A 7 11.13 5.06 -3.22
CA PHE A 7 10.15 4.14 -2.64
C PHE A 7 9.91 4.39 -1.15
N ILE A 8 8.64 4.50 -0.77
CA ILE A 8 8.20 4.52 0.63
C ILE A 8 7.25 3.33 0.84
N LYS A 9 7.36 2.67 2.00
CA LYS A 9 6.36 1.70 2.46
C LYS A 9 5.63 2.24 3.68
N ASN A 10 4.41 1.79 3.90
CA ASN A 10 3.87 1.77 5.25
C ASN A 10 4.80 0.94 6.16
N ASP A 11 4.95 1.37 7.39
CA ASP A 11 5.43 0.48 8.44
C ASP A 11 4.38 -0.59 8.75
N GLU A 12 4.75 -1.76 9.29
CA GLU A 12 3.80 -2.89 9.36
C GLU A 12 2.49 -2.63 10.10
N PRO A 13 2.43 -1.84 11.19
CA PRO A 13 1.18 -1.68 11.91
C PRO A 13 0.31 -0.57 11.30
N GLN A 14 0.82 0.22 10.34
CA GLN A 14 0.08 1.37 9.81
C GLN A 14 -1.07 0.89 8.91
N GLY A 15 -2.29 1.36 9.19
CA GLY A 15 -3.48 0.98 8.44
C GLY A 15 -4.61 1.97 8.64
N ASN A 16 -5.54 1.66 9.54
CA ASN A 16 -6.76 2.44 9.77
C ASN A 16 -6.96 2.83 11.25
N GLN A 17 -5.89 3.27 11.91
CA GLN A 17 -5.98 3.78 13.28
C GLN A 17 -6.88 5.02 13.36
N VAL A 18 -7.57 5.20 14.49
CA VAL A 18 -8.54 6.30 14.69
C VAL A 18 -7.94 7.70 14.52
N PHE A 19 -6.64 7.85 14.80
CA PHE A 19 -5.90 9.10 14.64
C PHE A 19 -5.31 9.30 13.24
N ALA A 20 -5.29 8.27 12.40
CA ALA A 20 -4.79 8.32 11.02
C ALA A 20 -5.65 7.44 10.09
N PRO A 21 -6.94 7.78 9.87
CA PRO A 21 -7.84 6.94 9.10
C PRO A 21 -7.34 6.71 7.68
N LEU A 22 -7.39 5.46 7.20
CA LEU A 22 -6.84 5.06 5.89
C LEU A 22 -7.40 5.92 4.76
N LYS A 23 -8.72 6.16 4.78
CA LYS A 23 -9.43 6.97 3.77
C LYS A 23 -9.09 8.46 3.80
N LYS A 24 -8.41 8.94 4.85
CA LYS A 24 -7.85 10.30 4.91
C LYS A 24 -6.36 10.29 4.56
N THR A 25 -5.61 9.30 5.04
CA THR A 25 -4.16 9.20 4.82
C THR A 25 -3.81 8.92 3.37
N ILE A 26 -4.44 7.94 2.72
CA ILE A 26 -4.06 7.52 1.36
C ILE A 26 -4.22 8.65 0.32
N PRO A 27 -5.32 9.43 0.28
CA PRO A 27 -5.40 10.58 -0.62
C PRO A 27 -4.29 11.62 -0.39
N LEU A 28 -3.88 11.85 0.86
CA LEU A 28 -2.78 12.77 1.18
C LEU A 28 -1.42 12.21 0.78
N VAL A 29 -1.22 10.89 0.88
CA VAL A 29 -0.02 10.21 0.37
C VAL A 29 0.05 10.36 -1.15
N TYR A 30 -1.07 10.15 -1.87
CA TYR A 30 -1.11 10.33 -3.32
C TYR A 30 -0.81 11.79 -3.72
N ASP A 31 -1.42 12.78 -3.05
CA ASP A 31 -1.11 14.20 -3.27
C ASP A 31 0.39 14.50 -3.07
N ALA A 32 0.98 13.98 -1.99
CA ALA A 32 2.41 14.16 -1.72
C ALA A 32 3.30 13.48 -2.78
N MET A 33 2.93 12.28 -3.23
CA MET A 33 3.63 11.56 -4.29
C MET A 33 3.56 12.36 -5.60
N LYS A 34 2.37 12.86 -5.96
CA LYS A 34 2.17 13.67 -7.16
C LYS A 34 3.00 14.95 -7.15
N ARG A 35 2.96 15.71 -6.05
CA ARG A 35 3.80 16.91 -5.90
C ARG A 35 5.29 16.59 -6.01
N ALA A 36 5.74 15.45 -5.48
CA ALA A 36 7.13 15.03 -5.62
C ALA A 36 7.49 14.63 -7.06
N MET A 37 6.61 13.94 -7.77
CA MET A 37 6.80 13.61 -9.19
C MET A 37 6.81 14.88 -10.05
N ASP A 38 5.92 15.85 -9.79
CA ASP A 38 5.86 17.12 -10.50
C ASP A 38 7.15 17.96 -10.28
N GLU A 39 7.68 17.99 -9.05
CA GLU A 39 8.92 18.72 -8.71
C GLU A 39 10.17 18.07 -9.30
N THR A 40 10.24 16.74 -9.32
CA THR A 40 11.46 16.01 -9.70
C THR A 40 11.48 15.55 -11.15
N GLY A 41 10.32 15.43 -11.79
CA GLY A 41 10.17 14.77 -13.10
C GLY A 41 10.40 13.25 -13.07
N GLU A 42 10.54 12.66 -11.87
CA GLU A 42 10.86 11.24 -11.68
C GLU A 42 9.66 10.47 -11.14
N ALA A 43 9.50 9.20 -11.56
CA ALA A 43 8.49 8.33 -10.99
C ALA A 43 8.80 8.00 -9.52
N LYS A 44 7.76 7.97 -8.68
CA LYS A 44 7.84 7.63 -7.26
C LYS A 44 6.88 6.49 -6.95
N LEU A 45 7.23 5.67 -5.96
CA LEU A 45 6.53 4.44 -5.62
C LEU A 45 6.12 4.42 -4.15
N PHE A 46 4.95 3.83 -3.89
CA PHE A 46 4.44 3.61 -2.54
C PHE A 46 4.02 2.16 -2.33
N SER A 47 4.30 1.58 -1.16
CA SER A 47 3.82 0.26 -0.77
C SER A 47 2.83 0.38 0.38
N ALA A 48 1.55 0.25 0.05
CA ALA A 48 0.46 0.44 0.99
C ALA A 48 0.13 -0.87 1.74
N ASN A 49 -0.01 -0.80 3.07
CA ASN A 49 -0.41 -1.96 3.86
C ASN A 49 -1.92 -2.25 3.68
N ILE A 50 -2.22 -3.46 3.21
CA ILE A 50 -3.61 -3.95 3.06
C ILE A 50 -3.92 -5.11 3.99
N THR A 51 -3.02 -5.48 4.91
CA THR A 51 -3.19 -6.59 5.84
C THR A 51 -4.46 -6.42 6.68
N ALA A 52 -5.31 -7.45 6.68
CA ALA A 52 -6.50 -7.57 7.51
C ALA A 52 -6.92 -9.04 7.60
N ASP A 53 -7.49 -9.44 8.74
CA ASP A 53 -8.04 -10.79 8.96
C ASP A 53 -9.15 -11.13 7.96
N ASP A 54 -10.01 -10.15 7.68
CA ASP A 54 -11.11 -10.31 6.73
C ASP A 54 -10.61 -10.10 5.28
N HIS A 55 -10.82 -11.12 4.45
CA HIS A 55 -10.59 -11.08 3.01
C HIS A 55 -11.27 -9.89 2.34
N ALA A 56 -12.51 -9.57 2.73
CA ALA A 56 -13.27 -8.47 2.16
C ALA A 56 -12.65 -7.10 2.52
N GLU A 57 -12.08 -6.97 3.72
CA GLU A 57 -11.37 -5.76 4.14
C GLU A 57 -10.07 -5.57 3.34
N MET A 58 -9.31 -6.64 3.08
CA MET A 58 -8.13 -6.56 2.20
C MET A 58 -8.49 -6.06 0.80
N ILE A 59 -9.58 -6.57 0.22
CA ILE A 59 -10.10 -6.15 -1.08
C ILE A 59 -10.53 -4.68 -1.03
N CYS A 60 -11.35 -4.31 -0.04
CA CYS A 60 -11.84 -2.95 0.15
C CYS A 60 -10.70 -1.92 0.23
N ARG A 61 -9.64 -2.24 0.99
CA ARG A 61 -8.44 -1.39 1.08
C ARG A 61 -7.74 -1.28 -0.27
N GLY A 62 -7.45 -2.42 -0.91
CA GLY A 62 -6.74 -2.44 -2.19
C GLY A 62 -7.48 -1.68 -3.28
N GLU A 63 -8.78 -1.91 -3.45
CA GLU A 63 -9.62 -1.21 -4.43
C GLU A 63 -9.68 0.29 -4.16
N PHE A 64 -9.85 0.69 -2.90
CA PHE A 64 -9.83 2.10 -2.51
C PHE A 64 -8.48 2.76 -2.83
N ILE A 65 -7.36 2.09 -2.55
CA ILE A 65 -6.02 2.60 -2.84
C ILE A 65 -5.81 2.78 -4.34
N LEU A 66 -6.22 1.81 -5.17
CA LEU A 66 -6.13 1.93 -6.63
C LEU A 66 -7.01 3.07 -7.16
N GLN A 67 -8.24 3.20 -6.63
CA GLN A 67 -9.12 4.30 -6.99
C GLN A 67 -8.52 5.66 -6.60
N ALA A 68 -7.90 5.77 -5.42
CA ALA A 68 -7.28 7.00 -4.94
C ALA A 68 -6.05 7.41 -5.75
N PHE A 69 -5.23 6.43 -6.20
CA PHE A 69 -4.06 6.68 -7.05
C PHE A 69 -4.45 6.92 -8.52
N GLY A 70 -5.62 6.46 -8.94
CA GLY A 70 -6.22 6.76 -10.25
C GLY A 70 -5.28 6.42 -11.41
N PRO A 71 -4.84 7.41 -12.22
CA PRO A 71 -3.94 7.17 -13.35
C PRO A 71 -2.55 6.65 -12.94
N ASP A 72 -2.16 6.83 -11.67
CA ASP A 72 -0.89 6.38 -11.11
C ASP A 72 -1.01 5.08 -10.32
N ALA A 73 -2.09 4.32 -10.52
CA ALA A 73 -2.34 3.05 -9.84
C ALA A 73 -1.30 1.95 -10.16
N ASP A 74 -0.44 2.14 -11.15
CA ASP A 74 0.73 1.29 -11.45
C ASP A 74 1.93 1.57 -10.53
N LYS A 75 1.91 2.69 -9.78
CA LYS A 75 2.99 3.12 -8.87
C LYS A 75 2.78 2.65 -7.42
N VAL A 76 1.76 1.85 -7.17
CA VAL A 76 1.46 1.33 -5.83
C VAL A 76 1.69 -0.19 -5.74
N ALA A 77 2.47 -0.59 -4.75
CA ALA A 77 2.62 -1.98 -4.32
C ALA A 77 1.69 -2.27 -3.14
N PHE A 78 1.32 -3.54 -2.94
CA PHE A 78 0.56 -3.97 -1.78
C PHE A 78 1.45 -4.72 -0.80
N LEU A 79 1.57 -4.17 0.41
CA LEU A 79 2.23 -4.81 1.53
C LEU A 79 1.24 -5.71 2.27
N VAL A 80 1.68 -6.94 2.53
CA VAL A 80 0.95 -7.93 3.34
C VAL A 80 1.91 -8.54 4.34
N ASP A 81 1.55 -8.52 5.62
CA ASP A 81 2.29 -9.18 6.70
C ASP A 81 2.04 -10.69 6.67
N GLY A 82 2.66 -11.37 5.70
CA GLY A 82 2.37 -12.76 5.39
C GLY A 82 2.76 -13.76 6.46
N TYR A 83 3.67 -13.40 7.38
CA TYR A 83 4.03 -14.29 8.50
C TYR A 83 2.96 -14.28 9.59
N VAL A 84 2.67 -13.12 10.21
CA VAL A 84 1.60 -13.01 11.23
C VAL A 84 0.20 -13.22 10.66
N GLY A 85 -0.07 -12.79 9.43
CA GLY A 85 -1.37 -12.95 8.77
C GLY A 85 -1.57 -14.29 8.06
N GLY A 86 -0.50 -15.04 7.85
CA GLY A 86 -0.50 -16.34 7.20
C GLY A 86 -0.67 -16.33 5.67
N PRO A 87 -0.51 -17.50 5.03
CA PRO A 87 -0.48 -17.63 3.57
C PRO A 87 -1.82 -17.31 2.88
N GLY A 88 -2.93 -17.33 3.62
CA GLY A 88 -4.25 -16.96 3.12
C GLY A 88 -4.32 -15.49 2.68
N MET A 89 -3.77 -14.58 3.48
CA MET A 89 -3.73 -13.14 3.16
C MET A 89 -2.82 -12.86 1.96
N VAL A 90 -1.67 -13.52 1.90
CA VAL A 90 -0.73 -13.44 0.77
C VAL A 90 -1.43 -13.89 -0.52
N THR A 91 -2.18 -15.00 -0.47
CA THR A 91 -2.91 -15.53 -1.62
C THR A 91 -4.06 -14.63 -2.04
N THR A 92 -4.77 -14.02 -1.08
CA THR A 92 -5.80 -12.98 -1.35
C THR A 92 -5.22 -11.87 -2.21
N ALA A 93 -4.14 -11.23 -1.75
CA ALA A 93 -3.51 -10.15 -2.50
C ALA A 93 -2.97 -10.63 -3.87
N ARG A 94 -2.30 -11.80 -3.90
CA ARG A 94 -1.71 -12.36 -5.13
C ARG A 94 -2.74 -12.64 -6.22
N ARG A 95 -3.91 -13.16 -5.86
CA ARG A 95 -4.94 -13.59 -6.81
C ARG A 95 -5.89 -12.47 -7.19
N TYR A 96 -6.24 -11.60 -6.25
CA TYR A 96 -7.20 -10.52 -6.49
C TYR A 96 -6.53 -9.31 -7.17
N PHE A 97 -5.28 -9.00 -6.82
CA PHE A 97 -4.51 -7.89 -7.40
C PHE A 97 -3.28 -8.37 -8.18
N PRO A 98 -3.42 -9.26 -9.19
CA PRO A 98 -2.29 -9.92 -9.83
C PRO A 98 -1.40 -8.98 -10.66
N ARG A 99 -1.86 -7.75 -10.92
CA ARG A 99 -1.13 -6.71 -11.65
C ARG A 99 -0.38 -5.73 -10.74
N GLN A 100 -0.54 -5.84 -9.43
CA GLN A 100 0.18 -5.02 -8.45
C GLN A 100 1.33 -5.81 -7.85
N PHE A 101 2.45 -5.13 -7.58
CA PHE A 101 3.58 -5.77 -6.92
C PHE A 101 3.16 -6.22 -5.51
N LEU A 102 3.34 -7.51 -5.21
CA LEU A 102 3.05 -8.08 -3.90
C LEU A 102 4.29 -8.02 -3.01
N HIS A 103 4.27 -7.12 -2.04
CA HIS A 103 5.33 -6.94 -1.05
C HIS A 103 5.03 -7.80 0.19
N TYR A 104 5.66 -8.97 0.26
CA TYR A 104 5.59 -9.83 1.45
C TYR A 104 6.42 -9.22 2.58
N HIS A 105 5.75 -8.78 3.65
CA HIS A 105 6.38 -8.38 4.89
C HIS A 105 6.34 -9.53 5.90
N ARG A 106 7.40 -9.69 6.70
CA ARG A 106 7.63 -10.90 7.50
C ARG A 106 7.56 -10.67 9.02
N ALA A 107 6.86 -9.64 9.49
CA ALA A 107 6.75 -9.35 10.91
C ALA A 107 6.46 -10.61 11.76
N GLY A 108 7.14 -10.77 12.89
CA GLY A 108 6.97 -11.91 13.80
C GLY A 108 7.76 -13.18 13.47
N HIS A 109 8.55 -13.22 12.39
CA HIS A 109 9.25 -14.44 11.93
C HIS A 109 10.43 -14.93 12.80
N GLY A 110 10.84 -14.16 13.81
CA GLY A 110 12.04 -14.38 14.62
C GLY A 110 11.75 -15.03 15.96
#